data_AF-A0A6J1P6Q9-F1
#
_entry.id   AF-A0A6J1P6Q9-F1
#
_cell.length_a   1.000
_cell.length_b   1.000
_cell.length_c   1.000
_cell.angle_alpha   90.00
_cell.angle_beta   90.00
_cell.angle_gamma   90.00
#
_symmetry.space_group_name_H-M   'P 1'
#
loop_
_entity.id
_entity.type
_entity.pdbx_description
1 polymer ?
#
loop_
_entity_poly.entity_id
_entity_poly.type
_entity_poly.pdbx_seq_one_letter_code
_entity_poly.pdbx_strand_id
1 'polypeptide(L)'
;MSRIFISNPRFDEGRPVTLGTVDEDGLISGYPDYSWHDNQGHNCNGMTSVFRVAIDRCSRLWVMDAGKIGENQVCPPQLLAFDLNSDRLIYRHVVNASNYIATSLFINPVVDVRGEDPNDCSDTFVYVADVSGFGMLIVDVINDRSWRATHNLMYAYPNRGTFTIDGETFDLMDGILGMALSPYSYGQDRFLYFHALASTVENVVRTSVLRNDSLISNSNVNRYAINAFPEERPNQSAAEAMDSNG
;
A
#
# COMPACT_ATOMS: atom_id res chain seq x y z
N MET A 1 -13.50 -21.85 -7.60
CA MET A 1 -13.20 -21.02 -8.77
C MET A 1 -12.08 -20.07 -8.39
N SER A 2 -11.08 -19.91 -9.25
CA SER A 2 -10.06 -18.87 -9.06
C SER A 2 -10.68 -17.51 -9.39
N ARG A 3 -10.26 -16.45 -8.70
CA ARG A 3 -10.68 -15.06 -8.98
C ARG A 3 -9.45 -14.23 -9.28
N ILE A 4 -9.55 -13.38 -10.30
CA ILE A 4 -8.52 -12.39 -10.64
C ILE A 4 -9.09 -11.02 -10.30
N PHE A 5 -8.44 -10.33 -9.36
CA PHE A 5 -8.80 -8.97 -9.00
C PHE A 5 -8.07 -7.97 -9.91
N ILE A 6 -8.80 -6.93 -10.33
CA ILE A 6 -8.25 -5.82 -11.11
C ILE A 6 -8.62 -4.51 -10.45
N SER A 7 -7.62 -3.65 -10.25
CA SER A 7 -7.82 -2.26 -9.86
C SER A 7 -7.82 -1.36 -11.10
N ASN A 8 -8.72 -0.37 -11.09
CA ASN A 8 -8.86 0.64 -12.12
C ASN A 8 -8.86 2.01 -11.40
N PRO A 9 -7.69 2.55 -11.07
CA PRO A 9 -7.61 3.82 -10.36
C PRO A 9 -8.29 4.94 -11.16
N ARG A 10 -9.02 5.81 -10.46
CA ARG A 10 -9.67 6.99 -11.05
C ARG A 10 -8.66 8.13 -11.22
N PHE A 11 -7.77 8.00 -12.22
CA PHE A 11 -6.88 9.09 -12.66
C PHE A 11 -7.63 10.28 -13.29
N ASP A 12 -8.90 10.09 -13.62
CA ASP A 12 -9.83 11.14 -14.05
C ASP A 12 -11.27 10.64 -13.81
N GLU A 13 -12.26 11.46 -14.09
CA GLU A 13 -13.69 11.11 -14.04
C GLU A 13 -14.08 10.05 -15.08
N GLY A 14 -15.28 9.46 -14.91
CA GLY A 14 -15.88 8.56 -15.91
C GLY A 14 -15.53 7.07 -15.80
N ARG A 15 -14.76 6.66 -14.78
CA ARG A 15 -14.44 5.24 -14.52
C ARG A 15 -15.50 4.58 -13.64
N PRO A 16 -16.30 3.63 -14.16
CA PRO A 16 -17.46 3.09 -13.44
C PRO A 16 -17.08 2.19 -12.27
N VAL A 17 -16.00 1.42 -12.40
CA VAL A 17 -15.53 0.45 -11.40
C VAL A 17 -14.07 0.74 -11.09
N THR A 18 -13.71 0.87 -9.80
CA THR A 18 -12.31 1.06 -9.39
C THR A 18 -11.64 -0.20 -8.85
N LEU A 19 -12.43 -1.19 -8.45
CA LEU A 19 -11.97 -2.52 -8.07
C LEU A 19 -12.99 -3.54 -8.55
N GLY A 20 -12.53 -4.58 -9.24
CA GLY A 20 -13.40 -5.62 -9.76
C GLY A 20 -12.73 -6.97 -9.87
N THR A 21 -13.51 -7.94 -10.35
CA THR A 21 -13.01 -9.25 -10.76
C THR A 21 -13.16 -9.41 -12.27
N VAL A 22 -12.21 -10.12 -12.88
CA VAL A 22 -12.20 -10.42 -14.31
C VAL A 22 -12.65 -11.86 -14.53
N ASP A 23 -13.58 -12.09 -15.46
CA ASP A 23 -13.99 -13.43 -15.90
C ASP A 23 -13.15 -13.97 -17.07
N GLU A 24 -13.49 -15.15 -17.57
CA GLU A 24 -12.75 -15.81 -18.66
C GLU A 24 -12.82 -15.05 -20.00
N ASP A 25 -13.86 -14.21 -20.19
CA ASP A 25 -14.06 -13.38 -21.37
C ASP A 25 -13.39 -11.99 -21.25
N GLY A 26 -12.79 -11.70 -20.09
CA GLY A 26 -12.16 -10.41 -19.81
C GLY A 26 -13.13 -9.32 -19.34
N LEU A 27 -14.38 -9.66 -18.99
CA LEU A 27 -15.34 -8.69 -18.47
C LEU A 27 -15.07 -8.39 -16.99
N ILE A 28 -15.13 -7.10 -16.66
CA ILE A 28 -14.89 -6.61 -15.29
C ILE A 28 -16.23 -6.43 -14.59
N SER A 29 -16.42 -7.14 -13.48
CA SER A 29 -17.53 -6.94 -12.55
C SER A 29 -17.05 -6.20 -11.31
N GLY A 30 -17.79 -5.19 -10.85
CA GLY A 30 -17.43 -4.44 -9.64
C GLY A 30 -17.42 -5.33 -8.40
N TYR A 31 -16.39 -5.18 -7.56
CA TYR A 31 -16.25 -5.95 -6.32
C TYR A 31 -16.57 -5.08 -5.08
N PRO A 32 -17.21 -5.65 -4.05
CA PRO A 32 -17.94 -6.93 -4.06
C PRO A 32 -19.18 -6.90 -4.95
N ASP A 33 -19.71 -5.71 -5.19
CA ASP A 33 -20.77 -5.41 -6.15
C ASP A 33 -20.68 -3.92 -6.58
N TYR A 34 -21.52 -3.51 -7.54
CA TYR A 34 -21.47 -2.16 -8.11
C TYR A 34 -21.82 -1.03 -7.12
N SER A 35 -22.56 -1.31 -6.04
CA SER A 35 -22.94 -0.28 -5.05
C SER A 35 -21.74 0.30 -4.28
N TRP A 36 -20.58 -0.37 -4.34
CA TRP A 36 -19.33 0.18 -3.82
C TRP A 36 -18.70 1.24 -4.73
N HIS A 37 -19.18 1.40 -5.96
CA HIS A 37 -18.56 2.26 -6.98
C HIS A 37 -19.49 3.39 -7.47
N ASP A 38 -20.81 3.20 -7.34
CA ASP A 38 -21.88 4.04 -7.89
C ASP A 38 -21.84 5.51 -7.43
N ASN A 39 -21.31 5.77 -6.22
CA ASN A 39 -21.27 7.09 -5.63
C ASN A 39 -20.13 7.98 -6.14
N GLN A 40 -19.16 7.43 -6.89
CA GLN A 40 -18.09 8.21 -7.55
C GLN A 40 -17.40 9.25 -6.62
N GLY A 41 -17.19 8.90 -5.34
CA GLY A 41 -16.56 9.79 -4.35
C GLY A 41 -17.48 10.83 -3.70
N HIS A 42 -18.78 10.86 -3.98
CA HIS A 42 -19.70 11.88 -3.44
C HIS A 42 -20.10 11.69 -1.97
N ASN A 43 -20.06 10.45 -1.44
CA ASN A 43 -20.51 10.16 -0.07
C ASN A 43 -19.45 9.47 0.80
N CYS A 44 -18.28 9.17 0.24
CA CYS A 44 -17.15 8.48 0.89
C CYS A 44 -17.47 7.15 1.61
N ASN A 45 -18.66 6.58 1.38
CA ASN A 45 -19.06 5.30 1.95
C ASN A 45 -18.63 4.12 1.07
N GLY A 46 -18.48 4.33 -0.24
CA GLY A 46 -17.94 3.35 -1.19
C GLY A 46 -16.42 3.45 -1.38
N MET A 47 -15.93 2.91 -2.49
CA MET A 47 -14.56 3.05 -2.98
C MET A 47 -14.45 4.23 -3.95
N THR A 48 -13.43 5.05 -3.75
CA THR A 48 -13.16 6.23 -4.57
C THR A 48 -12.18 5.90 -5.70
N SER A 49 -10.98 5.45 -5.36
CA SER A 49 -9.92 5.14 -6.31
C SER A 49 -8.92 4.15 -5.71
N VAL A 50 -9.06 2.89 -6.09
CA VAL A 50 -8.23 1.78 -5.62
C VAL A 50 -7.03 1.62 -6.54
N PHE A 51 -5.83 1.62 -5.97
CA PHE A 51 -4.58 1.43 -6.71
C PHE A 51 -4.06 0.01 -6.66
N ARG A 52 -3.77 -0.50 -5.46
CA ARG A 52 -3.32 -1.88 -5.26
C ARG A 52 -4.10 -2.52 -4.11
N VAL A 53 -4.10 -3.84 -4.15
CA VAL A 53 -4.72 -4.69 -3.15
C VAL A 53 -3.69 -5.70 -2.64
N ALA A 54 -3.93 -6.26 -1.47
CA ALA A 54 -3.15 -7.35 -0.93
C ALA A 54 -4.09 -8.44 -0.41
N ILE A 55 -3.72 -9.70 -0.59
CA ILE A 55 -4.43 -10.84 0.01
C ILE A 55 -3.49 -11.45 1.03
N ASP A 56 -3.99 -11.63 2.26
CA ASP A 56 -3.21 -12.28 3.31
C ASP A 56 -3.56 -13.77 3.47
N ARG A 57 -2.81 -14.44 4.35
CA ARG A 57 -2.99 -15.87 4.67
C ARG A 57 -4.37 -16.21 5.24
N CYS A 58 -5.13 -15.22 5.68
CA CYS A 58 -6.42 -15.36 6.34
C CYS A 58 -7.59 -15.21 5.37
N SER A 59 -7.32 -15.20 4.06
CA SER A 59 -8.31 -14.96 3.02
C SER A 59 -9.00 -13.60 3.18
N ARG A 60 -8.26 -12.57 3.63
CA ARG A 60 -8.75 -11.18 3.66
C ARG A 60 -8.18 -10.41 2.48
N LEU A 61 -9.04 -9.76 1.70
CA LEU A 61 -8.64 -8.81 0.66
C LEU A 61 -8.53 -7.42 1.25
N TRP A 62 -7.31 -6.93 1.35
CA TRP A 62 -6.98 -5.58 1.78
C TRP A 62 -6.96 -4.65 0.57
N VAL A 63 -7.72 -3.56 0.68
CA VAL A 63 -7.94 -2.60 -0.40
C VAL A 63 -7.53 -1.22 0.09
N MET A 64 -6.53 -0.64 -0.56
CA MET A 64 -6.15 0.75 -0.31
C MET A 64 -6.88 1.66 -1.29
N ASP A 65 -7.83 2.45 -0.78
CA ASP A 65 -8.53 3.50 -1.51
C ASP A 65 -7.87 4.86 -1.23
N ALA A 66 -7.28 5.45 -2.26
CA ALA A 66 -6.55 6.72 -2.15
C ALA A 66 -7.47 7.92 -1.88
N GLY A 67 -8.79 7.80 -2.10
CA GLY A 67 -9.73 8.91 -1.90
C GLY A 67 -9.61 10.05 -2.92
N LYS A 68 -8.86 9.83 -4.02
CA LYS A 68 -8.61 10.82 -5.08
C LYS A 68 -9.34 10.49 -6.38
N ILE A 69 -9.80 11.52 -7.09
CA ILE A 69 -10.21 11.43 -8.50
C ILE A 69 -9.38 12.46 -9.28
N GLY A 70 -8.53 11.96 -10.18
CA GLY A 70 -7.39 12.73 -10.67
C GLY A 70 -6.54 13.24 -9.51
N GLU A 71 -6.25 14.54 -9.51
CA GLU A 71 -5.48 15.18 -8.44
C GLU A 71 -6.33 15.63 -7.24
N ASN A 72 -7.66 15.57 -7.34
CA ASN A 72 -8.55 16.10 -6.32
C ASN A 72 -8.77 15.08 -5.20
N GLN A 73 -8.46 15.47 -3.96
CA GLN A 73 -8.82 14.70 -2.77
C GLN A 73 -10.32 14.88 -2.48
N VAL A 74 -11.15 13.94 -2.92
CA VAL A 74 -12.62 14.00 -2.76
C VAL A 74 -13.09 13.32 -1.47
N CYS A 75 -12.34 12.31 -1.01
CA CYS A 75 -12.59 11.59 0.25
C CYS A 75 -11.28 11.41 1.02
N PRO A 76 -11.30 11.26 2.36
CA PRO A 76 -10.11 10.81 3.07
C PRO A 76 -9.65 9.44 2.55
N PRO A 77 -8.33 9.17 2.49
CA PRO A 77 -7.85 7.83 2.18
C PRO A 77 -8.39 6.81 3.19
N GLN A 78 -8.64 5.59 2.74
CA GLN A 78 -9.14 4.52 3.61
C GLN A 78 -8.56 3.16 3.26
N LEU A 79 -8.34 2.35 4.29
CA LEU A 79 -7.96 0.96 4.18
C LEU A 79 -9.19 0.11 4.50
N LEU A 80 -9.57 -0.77 3.57
CA LEU A 80 -10.69 -1.70 3.72
C LEU A 80 -10.15 -3.12 3.77
N ALA A 81 -10.81 -4.01 4.50
CA ALA A 81 -10.61 -5.45 4.38
C ALA A 81 -11.94 -6.16 4.15
N PHE A 82 -11.97 -7.05 3.16
CA PHE A 82 -13.10 -7.92 2.84
C PHE A 82 -12.75 -9.37 3.14
N ASP A 83 -13.66 -10.12 3.76
CA ASP A 83 -13.53 -11.57 3.85
C ASP A 83 -13.80 -12.18 2.47
N LEU A 84 -12.80 -12.83 1.87
CA LEU A 84 -12.92 -13.43 0.55
C LEU A 84 -13.91 -14.61 0.50
N ASN A 85 -14.30 -15.18 1.64
CA ASN A 85 -15.27 -16.27 1.66
C ASN A 85 -16.72 -15.78 1.51
N SER A 86 -17.03 -14.63 2.11
CA SER A 86 -18.38 -14.04 2.11
C SER A 86 -18.52 -12.76 1.29
N ASP A 87 -17.40 -12.21 0.80
CA ASP A 87 -17.28 -10.92 0.11
C ASP A 87 -17.86 -9.74 0.92
N ARG A 88 -17.83 -9.87 2.25
CA ARG A 88 -18.31 -8.84 3.18
C ARG A 88 -17.15 -8.02 3.69
N LEU A 89 -17.40 -6.72 3.85
CA LEU A 89 -16.50 -5.84 4.59
C LEU A 89 -16.40 -6.33 6.03
N ILE A 90 -15.17 -6.54 6.50
CA ILE A 90 -14.86 -6.94 7.88
C ILE A 90 -14.04 -5.89 8.62
N TYR A 91 -13.43 -4.93 7.91
CA TYR A 91 -12.66 -3.84 8.50
C TYR A 91 -12.68 -2.60 7.61
N ARG A 92 -12.75 -1.42 8.23
CA ARG A 92 -12.57 -0.11 7.58
C ARG A 92 -11.79 0.80 8.51
N HIS A 93 -10.69 1.34 8.01
CA HIS A 93 -9.93 2.39 8.66
C HIS A 93 -9.90 3.63 7.78
N VAL A 94 -10.53 4.71 8.24
CA VAL A 94 -10.47 6.02 7.56
C VAL A 94 -9.26 6.76 8.13
N VAL A 95 -8.31 7.12 7.27
CA VAL A 95 -7.05 7.73 7.70
C VAL A 95 -7.32 9.14 8.24
N ASN A 96 -6.83 9.42 9.45
CA ASN A 96 -6.94 10.76 10.03
C ASN A 96 -6.14 11.78 9.22
N ALA A 97 -6.66 13.00 9.08
CA ALA A 97 -5.99 14.11 8.39
C ALA A 97 -4.59 14.45 8.96
N SER A 98 -4.30 14.10 10.22
CA SER A 98 -2.96 14.24 10.80
C SER A 98 -1.92 13.27 10.20
N ASN A 99 -2.37 12.21 9.54
CA ASN A 99 -1.54 11.10 9.06
C ASN A 99 -1.29 11.16 7.55
N TYR A 100 -1.65 12.25 6.88
CA TYR A 100 -1.31 12.49 5.48
C TYR A 100 -1.15 13.98 5.18
N ILE A 101 -0.45 14.29 4.09
CA ILE A 101 -0.23 15.66 3.63
C ILE A 101 -0.96 15.89 2.31
N ALA A 102 -1.00 17.14 1.84
CA ALA A 102 -1.72 17.49 0.60
C ALA A 102 -1.26 16.68 -0.62
N THR A 103 0.03 16.35 -0.70
CA THR A 103 0.60 15.56 -1.80
C THR A 103 0.50 14.06 -1.58
N SER A 104 -0.01 13.57 -0.45
CA SER A 104 -0.02 12.14 -0.17
C SER A 104 -0.83 11.36 -1.21
N LEU A 105 -0.33 10.18 -1.55
CA LEU A 105 -0.97 9.22 -2.46
C LEU A 105 -0.62 7.82 -1.97
N PHE A 106 -1.48 7.27 -1.09
CA PHE A 106 -1.31 5.93 -0.53
C PHE A 106 -1.80 4.88 -1.52
N ILE A 107 -0.88 4.05 -2.04
CA ILE A 107 -1.23 3.18 -3.18
C ILE A 107 -0.79 1.74 -3.09
N ASN A 108 0.18 1.40 -2.23
CA ASN A 108 0.70 0.04 -2.14
C ASN A 108 0.61 -0.51 -0.71
N PRO A 109 -0.43 -1.29 -0.37
CA PRO A 109 -0.53 -1.94 0.94
C PRO A 109 0.28 -3.24 0.98
N VAL A 110 1.00 -3.46 2.08
CA VAL A 110 1.66 -4.72 2.44
C VAL A 110 1.19 -5.13 3.82
N VAL A 111 0.70 -6.36 3.94
CA VAL A 111 0.00 -6.87 5.14
C VAL A 111 0.93 -7.78 5.95
N ASP A 112 1.19 -7.39 7.18
CA ASP A 112 2.00 -8.13 8.15
C ASP A 112 1.09 -8.84 9.14
N VAL A 113 0.75 -10.11 8.85
CA VAL A 113 0.02 -10.98 9.75
C VAL A 113 1.00 -11.83 10.54
N ARG A 114 0.90 -11.78 11.87
CA ARG A 114 1.69 -12.60 12.79
C ARG A 114 0.78 -13.46 13.66
N GLY A 115 1.35 -14.52 14.20
CA GLY A 115 0.65 -15.52 15.03
C GLY A 115 1.28 -16.90 14.85
N GLU A 116 1.31 -17.67 15.94
CA GLU A 116 1.78 -19.05 15.95
C GLU A 116 0.81 -19.99 15.23
N ASP A 117 -0.49 -19.81 15.48
CA ASP A 117 -1.55 -20.49 14.73
C ASP A 117 -1.68 -19.85 13.34
N PRO A 118 -1.63 -20.63 12.25
CA PRO A 118 -1.87 -20.12 10.89
C PRO A 118 -3.21 -19.38 10.72
N ASN A 119 -4.20 -19.70 11.56
CA ASN A 119 -5.53 -19.06 11.58
C ASN A 119 -5.60 -17.85 12.52
N ASP A 120 -4.58 -17.60 13.34
CA ASP A 120 -4.52 -16.38 14.14
C ASP A 120 -4.05 -15.22 13.24
N CYS A 121 -4.96 -14.27 13.10
CA CYS A 121 -4.84 -13.10 12.25
C CYS A 121 -5.08 -11.81 13.04
N SER A 122 -5.03 -11.90 14.37
CA SER A 122 -5.30 -10.79 15.28
C SER A 122 -4.15 -9.78 15.31
N ASP A 123 -2.90 -10.25 15.34
CA ASP A 123 -1.72 -9.40 15.19
C ASP A 123 -1.50 -9.07 13.71
N THR A 124 -2.25 -8.07 13.23
CA THR A 124 -2.12 -7.56 11.86
C THR A 124 -1.71 -6.10 11.86
N PHE A 125 -0.66 -5.81 11.10
CA PHE A 125 -0.28 -4.47 10.69
C PHE A 125 -0.37 -4.33 9.18
N VAL A 126 -0.67 -3.14 8.69
CA VAL A 126 -0.60 -2.83 7.25
C VAL A 126 0.31 -1.63 7.04
N TYR A 127 1.31 -1.81 6.19
CA TYR A 127 2.23 -0.76 5.75
C TYR A 127 1.80 -0.29 4.37
N VAL A 128 1.60 1.00 4.17
CA VAL A 128 1.14 1.54 2.88
C VAL A 128 2.11 2.60 2.37
N ALA A 129 2.64 2.41 1.17
CA ALA A 129 3.53 3.37 0.54
C ALA A 129 2.78 4.66 0.14
N ASP A 130 3.29 5.80 0.59
CA ASP A 130 2.86 7.15 0.21
C ASP A 130 3.78 7.65 -0.91
N VAL A 131 3.43 7.33 -2.15
CA VAL A 131 4.35 7.48 -3.29
C VAL A 131 4.66 8.96 -3.59
N SER A 132 3.68 9.84 -3.43
CA SER A 132 3.81 11.28 -3.72
C SER A 132 4.06 12.13 -2.47
N GLY A 133 3.82 11.58 -1.27
CA GLY A 133 4.20 12.22 0.00
C GLY A 133 5.56 11.77 0.54
N PHE A 134 6.19 10.75 -0.06
CA PHE A 134 7.49 10.20 0.32
C PHE A 134 7.53 9.68 1.76
N GLY A 135 6.53 8.88 2.11
CA GLY A 135 6.37 8.33 3.45
C GLY A 135 5.67 6.99 3.44
N MET A 136 5.32 6.53 4.63
CA MET A 136 4.62 5.28 4.82
C MET A 136 3.51 5.48 5.86
N LEU A 137 2.30 5.04 5.55
CA LEU A 137 1.25 4.89 6.55
C LEU A 137 1.43 3.53 7.23
N ILE A 138 1.39 3.50 8.55
CA ILE A 138 1.36 2.28 9.34
C ILE A 138 0.00 2.21 10.00
N VAL A 139 -0.73 1.12 9.78
CA VAL A 139 -2.02 0.85 10.39
C VAL A 139 -1.87 -0.33 11.34
N ASP A 140 -2.15 -0.08 12.62
CA ASP A 140 -2.32 -1.09 13.66
C ASP A 140 -3.79 -1.48 13.68
N VAL A 141 -4.09 -2.67 13.15
CA VAL A 141 -5.47 -3.11 12.89
C VAL A 141 -6.23 -3.40 14.19
N ILE A 142 -5.57 -4.01 15.17
CA ILE A 142 -6.23 -4.41 16.42
C ILE A 142 -6.59 -3.20 17.29
N ASN A 143 -5.76 -2.16 17.25
CA ASN A 143 -5.99 -0.92 18.00
C ASN A 143 -6.69 0.18 17.17
N ASP A 144 -7.07 -0.12 15.92
CA ASP A 144 -7.69 0.79 14.95
C ASP A 144 -7.04 2.19 14.93
N ARG A 145 -5.72 2.20 14.82
CA ARG A 145 -4.92 3.43 14.85
C ARG A 145 -3.90 3.43 13.74
N SER A 146 -3.52 4.62 13.30
CA SER A 146 -2.46 4.77 12.32
C SER A 146 -1.55 5.93 12.65
N TRP A 147 -0.37 5.90 12.05
CA TRP A 147 0.58 7.01 12.05
C TRP A 147 1.37 7.00 10.75
N ARG A 148 1.98 8.15 10.45
CA ARG A 148 2.81 8.33 9.27
C ARG A 148 4.28 8.30 9.65
N ALA A 149 5.05 7.47 8.98
CA ALA A 149 6.49 7.44 9.04
C ALA A 149 7.11 8.09 7.79
N THR A 150 8.25 8.73 7.97
CA THR A 150 9.08 9.33 6.93
C THR A 150 10.53 9.02 7.20
N HIS A 151 11.30 8.93 6.13
CA HIS A 151 12.74 8.82 6.18
C HIS A 151 13.29 9.28 4.82
N ASN A 152 14.51 9.81 4.77
CA ASN A 152 15.09 10.29 3.51
C ASN A 152 15.24 9.19 2.45
N LEU A 153 15.42 7.93 2.88
CA LEU A 153 15.45 6.77 1.98
C LEU A 153 14.09 6.46 1.31
N MET A 154 13.01 7.11 1.74
CA MET A 154 11.68 7.00 1.10
C MET A 154 11.48 8.04 -0.01
N TYR A 155 12.45 8.95 -0.22
CA TYR A 155 12.33 10.05 -1.17
C TYR A 155 12.72 9.61 -2.57
N ALA A 156 12.19 10.28 -3.58
CA ALA A 156 12.66 10.17 -4.95
C ALA A 156 14.09 10.73 -5.10
N TYR A 157 14.92 10.06 -5.88
CA TYR A 157 16.29 10.48 -6.18
C TYR A 157 16.32 11.13 -7.57
N PRO A 158 16.61 12.45 -7.69
CA PRO A 158 16.49 13.16 -8.97
C PRO A 158 17.31 12.58 -10.12
N ASN A 159 18.47 11.99 -9.83
CA ASN A 159 19.32 11.32 -10.83
C ASN A 159 18.74 10.00 -11.35
N ARG A 160 17.64 9.51 -10.77
CA ARG A 160 16.90 8.31 -11.15
C ARG A 160 15.43 8.60 -11.46
N GLY A 161 15.06 9.88 -11.63
CA GLY A 161 13.69 10.30 -11.92
C GLY A 161 13.27 10.13 -13.38
N THR A 162 14.22 10.01 -14.31
CA THR A 162 13.94 9.84 -15.74
C THR A 162 13.81 8.36 -16.09
N PHE A 163 12.73 8.02 -16.79
CA PHE A 163 12.42 6.68 -17.27
C PHE A 163 12.43 6.68 -18.79
N THR A 164 13.02 5.65 -19.38
CA THR A 164 12.94 5.39 -20.82
C THR A 164 12.37 4.00 -21.04
N ILE A 165 11.19 3.91 -21.66
CA ILE A 165 10.48 2.66 -21.95
C ILE A 165 10.07 2.69 -23.41
N ASP A 166 10.49 1.68 -24.18
CA ASP A 166 10.19 1.56 -25.61
C ASP A 166 10.52 2.84 -26.43
N GLY A 167 11.64 3.50 -26.08
CA GLY A 167 12.09 4.73 -26.73
C GLY A 167 11.42 6.02 -26.24
N GLU A 168 10.31 5.93 -25.51
CA GLU A 168 9.64 7.07 -24.90
C GLU A 168 10.31 7.45 -23.58
N THR A 169 10.53 8.76 -23.37
CA THR A 169 11.21 9.27 -22.18
C THR A 169 10.34 10.26 -21.42
N PHE A 170 10.22 10.05 -20.12
CA PHE A 170 9.43 10.89 -19.21
C PHE A 170 10.05 10.93 -17.81
N ASP A 171 9.74 11.97 -17.06
CA ASP A 171 10.16 12.10 -15.67
C ASP A 171 9.04 11.70 -14.72
N LEU A 172 9.37 10.89 -13.73
CA LEU A 172 8.46 10.45 -12.67
C LEU A 172 9.22 10.44 -11.33
N MET A 173 8.93 11.43 -10.50
CA MET A 173 9.62 11.68 -9.22
C MET A 173 8.92 10.99 -8.04
N ASP A 174 8.52 9.74 -8.25
CA ASP A 174 7.81 8.95 -7.26
C ASP A 174 8.77 8.40 -6.19
N GLY A 175 8.38 8.58 -4.93
CA GLY A 175 9.12 8.09 -3.76
C GLY A 175 8.87 6.60 -3.51
N ILE A 176 8.91 6.21 -2.23
CA ILE A 176 8.67 4.83 -1.78
C ILE A 176 7.46 4.21 -2.50
N LEU A 177 7.67 3.03 -3.09
CA LEU A 177 6.65 2.33 -3.86
C LEU A 177 6.74 0.83 -3.66
N GLY A 178 7.86 0.22 -4.06
CA GLY A 178 8.12 -1.21 -3.86
C GLY A 178 8.31 -1.49 -2.38
N MET A 179 7.62 -2.51 -1.88
CA MET A 179 7.75 -2.98 -0.51
C MET A 179 7.51 -4.48 -0.46
N ALA A 180 8.33 -5.22 0.27
CA ALA A 180 8.12 -6.63 0.57
C ALA A 180 8.55 -6.98 1.99
N LEU A 181 7.82 -7.91 2.62
CA LEU A 181 8.18 -8.40 3.94
C LEU A 181 8.99 -9.69 3.83
N SER A 182 10.02 -9.83 4.67
CA SER A 182 10.72 -11.11 4.86
C SER A 182 9.75 -12.22 5.25
N PRO A 183 10.09 -13.51 5.09
CA PRO A 183 9.35 -14.58 5.74
C PRO A 183 9.17 -14.32 7.25
N TYR A 184 8.00 -14.66 7.78
CA TYR A 184 7.74 -14.56 9.20
C TYR A 184 8.18 -15.84 9.90
N SER A 185 9.01 -15.68 10.93
CA SER A 185 9.36 -16.75 11.87
C SER A 185 8.84 -16.38 13.25
N TYR A 186 8.13 -17.30 13.89
CA TYR A 186 7.55 -17.04 15.21
C TYR A 186 8.61 -16.60 16.24
N GLY A 187 8.29 -15.59 17.03
CA GLY A 187 9.19 -14.99 18.02
C GLY A 187 10.35 -14.16 17.44
N GLN A 188 10.46 -14.04 16.12
CA GLN A 188 11.46 -13.20 15.46
C GLN A 188 10.85 -11.90 14.95
N ASP A 189 11.67 -10.87 14.89
CA ASP A 189 11.31 -9.64 14.21
C ASP A 189 11.34 -9.84 12.69
N ARG A 190 10.56 -9.04 11.98
CA ARG A 190 10.38 -9.13 10.52
C ARG A 190 11.04 -7.95 9.85
N PHE A 191 11.66 -8.17 8.70
CA PHE A 191 12.17 -7.07 7.88
C PHE A 191 11.13 -6.64 6.86
N LEU A 192 11.02 -5.32 6.66
CA LEU A 192 10.37 -4.73 5.51
C LEU A 192 11.47 -4.18 4.60
N TYR A 193 11.56 -4.76 3.41
CA TYR A 193 12.34 -4.26 2.29
C TYR A 193 11.50 -3.24 1.53
N PHE A 194 12.15 -2.19 1.02
CA PHE A 194 11.47 -1.17 0.24
C PHE A 194 12.43 -0.31 -0.57
N HIS A 195 11.89 0.29 -1.63
CA HIS A 195 12.58 1.29 -2.43
C HIS A 195 11.64 2.35 -2.98
N ALA A 196 12.21 3.51 -3.27
CA ALA A 196 11.55 4.53 -4.08
C ALA A 196 11.52 4.12 -5.56
N LEU A 197 10.46 4.52 -6.28
CA LEU A 197 10.36 4.25 -7.72
C LEU A 197 11.47 4.98 -8.47
N ALA A 198 11.68 6.27 -8.18
CA ALA A 198 12.82 7.03 -8.66
C ALA A 198 14.09 6.70 -7.86
N SER A 199 14.47 5.43 -7.80
CA SER A 199 15.70 4.96 -7.14
C SER A 199 16.14 3.59 -7.64
N THR A 200 17.44 3.34 -7.53
CA THR A 200 18.09 2.04 -7.77
C THR A 200 18.52 1.36 -6.47
N VAL A 201 18.34 2.02 -5.31
CA VAL A 201 18.78 1.56 -4.00
C VAL A 201 17.66 0.80 -3.30
N GLU A 202 17.97 -0.41 -2.84
CA GLU A 202 17.10 -1.20 -1.94
C GLU A 202 17.35 -0.80 -0.49
N ASN A 203 16.31 -0.79 0.34
CA ASN A 203 16.40 -0.42 1.75
C ASN A 203 15.73 -1.47 2.62
N VAL A 204 16.07 -1.47 3.92
CA VAL A 204 15.50 -2.39 4.89
C VAL A 204 15.29 -1.74 6.23
N VAL A 205 14.18 -2.06 6.86
CA VAL A 205 13.84 -1.65 8.22
C VAL A 205 13.27 -2.83 8.99
N ARG A 206 13.59 -2.89 10.28
CA ARG A 206 12.93 -3.78 11.23
C ARG A 206 11.51 -3.30 11.49
N THR A 207 10.53 -4.15 11.25
CA THR A 207 9.11 -3.81 11.49
C THR A 207 8.84 -3.46 12.95
N SER A 208 9.59 -3.99 13.93
CA SER A 208 9.50 -3.54 15.34
C SER A 208 9.71 -2.02 15.52
N VAL A 209 10.51 -1.39 14.66
CA VAL A 209 10.69 0.08 14.63
C VAL A 209 9.43 0.74 14.11
N LEU A 210 8.87 0.22 13.01
CA LEU A 210 7.67 0.77 12.38
C LEU A 210 6.42 0.64 13.25
N ARG A 211 6.30 -0.48 13.97
CA ARG A 211 5.17 -0.83 14.84
C ARG A 211 5.14 -0.04 16.16
N ASN A 212 6.25 0.57 16.55
CA ASN A 212 6.34 1.36 17.76
C ASN A 212 6.18 2.86 17.44
N ASP A 213 4.95 3.35 17.58
CA ASP A 213 4.59 4.76 17.34
C ASP A 213 5.41 5.75 18.19
N SER A 214 5.83 5.34 19.39
CA SER A 214 6.66 6.18 20.27
C SER A 214 8.08 6.39 19.71
N LEU A 215 8.57 5.47 18.86
CA LEU A 215 9.82 5.67 18.11
C LEU A 215 9.65 6.61 16.90
N ILE A 216 8.41 7.01 16.59
CA ILE A 216 8.01 7.82 15.43
C ILE A 216 7.35 9.13 15.91
N SER A 217 7.72 9.59 17.10
CA SER A 217 7.06 10.71 17.81
C SER A 217 6.96 12.04 17.05
N ASN A 218 7.68 12.20 15.93
CA ASN A 218 7.60 13.36 15.03
C ASN A 218 7.54 12.95 13.54
N SER A 219 6.91 11.83 13.20
CA SER A 219 6.86 11.21 11.86
C SER A 219 8.21 10.79 11.25
N ASN A 220 9.34 11.30 11.73
CA ASN A 220 10.66 10.92 11.25
C ASN A 220 11.16 9.68 11.99
N VAL A 221 11.43 8.60 11.25
CA VAL A 221 12.03 7.40 11.80
C VAL A 221 13.47 7.71 12.19
N ASN A 222 13.96 7.13 13.30
CA ASN A 222 15.37 7.26 13.68
C ASN A 222 16.29 6.92 12.50
N ARG A 223 17.20 7.84 12.16
CA ARG A 223 18.12 7.73 11.02
C ARG A 223 18.96 6.45 10.99
N TYR A 224 19.15 5.80 12.13
CA TYR A 224 19.95 4.58 12.27
C TYR A 224 19.10 3.30 12.24
N ALA A 225 17.77 3.43 12.16
CA ALA A 225 16.85 2.30 12.20
C ALA A 225 16.49 1.76 10.80
N ILE A 226 16.72 2.56 9.75
CA ILE A 226 16.56 2.16 8.35
C ILE A 226 17.93 2.15 7.69
N ASN A 227 18.23 1.07 6.97
CA ASN A 227 19.52 0.88 6.30
C ASN A 227 19.31 0.75 4.79
N ALA A 228 20.20 1.36 4.02
CA ALA A 228 20.30 1.12 2.59
C ALA A 228 21.24 -0.06 2.32
N PHE A 229 20.94 -0.85 1.30
CA PHE A 229 21.88 -1.84 0.77
C PHE A 229 23.07 -1.14 0.10
N PRO A 230 24.28 -1.72 0.18
CA PRO A 230 25.47 -1.12 -0.42
C PRO A 230 25.48 -1.22 -1.95
N GLU A 231 24.74 -2.18 -2.51
CA GLU A 231 24.63 -2.41 -3.94
C GLU A 231 23.36 -1.75 -4.51
N GLU A 232 23.46 -1.28 -5.74
CA GLU A 232 22.34 -0.71 -6.50
C GLU A 232 21.90 -1.66 -7.60
N ARG A 233 20.59 -1.71 -7.84
CA ARG A 233 20.03 -2.36 -9.02
C ARG A 233 20.44 -1.60 -10.29
N PRO A 234 20.53 -2.26 -11.45
CA PRO A 234 20.87 -1.59 -12.70
C PRO A 234 19.79 -0.61 -13.16
N ASN A 235 18.53 -0.81 -12.76
CA ASN A 235 17.37 -0.02 -13.17
C ASN A 235 16.40 0.20 -12.00
N GLN A 236 15.52 1.19 -12.15
CA GLN A 236 14.37 1.42 -11.29
C GLN A 236 13.39 0.24 -11.36
N SER A 237 12.61 0.04 -10.29
CA SER A 237 11.53 -0.96 -10.25
C SER A 237 10.33 -0.40 -9.49
N ALA A 238 9.13 -0.82 -9.92
CA ALA A 238 7.88 -0.48 -9.25
C ALA A 238 7.33 -1.62 -8.38
N ALA A 239 7.61 -2.87 -8.75
CA ALA A 239 7.09 -4.06 -8.09
C ALA A 239 8.15 -4.67 -7.18
N GLU A 240 7.69 -5.17 -6.05
CA GLU A 240 8.48 -5.91 -5.09
C GLU A 240 7.57 -6.94 -4.43
N ALA A 241 8.06 -8.17 -4.30
CA ALA A 241 7.36 -9.23 -3.62
C ALA A 241 8.38 -10.23 -3.08
N MET A 242 8.05 -10.86 -1.96
CA MET A 242 8.80 -11.96 -1.37
C MET A 242 7.80 -12.99 -0.89
N ASP A 243 8.05 -14.26 -1.17
CA ASP A 243 7.16 -15.33 -0.75
C ASP A 243 7.52 -15.82 0.67
N SER A 244 6.84 -16.87 1.14
CA SER A 244 7.11 -17.44 2.47
C SER A 244 8.45 -18.17 2.57
N ASN A 245 9.14 -18.43 1.45
CA ASN A 245 10.40 -19.14 1.35
C ASN A 245 11.61 -18.21 1.17
N GLY A 246 11.37 -16.91 0.93
CA GLY A 246 12.40 -15.88 0.76
C GLY A 246 12.70 -15.61 -0.70
#